data_AF-A0A938KC79-F1
#
_entry.id   AF-A0A938KC79-F1
#
_cell.length_a   1.000
_cell.length_b   1.000
_cell.length_c   1.000
_cell.angle_alpha   90.00
_cell.angle_beta   90.00
_cell.angle_gamma   90.00
#
_symmetry.space_group_name_H-M   'P 1'
#
loop_
_entity.id
_entity.type
_entity.pdbx_description
1 polymer ?
#
loop_
_entity_poly.entity_id
_entity_poly.type
_entity_poly.pdbx_seq_one_letter_code
_entity_poly.pdbx_strand_id
1 'polypeptide(L)' 'MLLYLDNSVLNRPFDNQRQPRIWLETLSFSLVLTLIEAGDAKLIRSPIHDLENSRNPFPVRRR' A
#
# COMPACT_ATOMS: atom_id res chain seq x y z
N MET A 1 -14.14 -7.77 6.71
CA MET A 1 -12.81 -8.45 6.82
C MET A 1 -11.72 -7.43 7.18
N LEU A 2 -10.72 -7.78 7.98
CA LEU A 2 -9.60 -6.89 8.30
C LEU A 2 -8.46 -7.09 7.29
N LEU A 3 -7.99 -6.01 6.67
CA LEU A 3 -6.94 -6.06 5.65
C LEU A 3 -5.72 -5.25 6.10
N TYR A 4 -4.55 -5.85 6.03
CA TYR A 4 -3.27 -5.14 6.11
C TYR A 4 -2.63 -5.13 4.73
N LEU A 5 -2.24 -3.95 4.26
CA LEU A 5 -1.58 -3.79 2.97
C LEU A 5 -0.12 -3.40 3.19
N ASP A 6 0.76 -4.12 2.50
CA ASP A 6 2.19 -3.78 2.42
C ASP A 6 2.39 -2.48 1.63
N ASN A 7 3.45 -1.73 1.94
CA ASN A 7 3.81 -0.51 1.22
C ASN A 7 3.98 -0.75 -0.29
N SER A 8 4.53 -1.89 -0.67
CA SER A 8 4.69 -2.29 -2.07
C SER A 8 3.35 -2.33 -2.82
N VAL A 9 2.28 -2.80 -2.16
CA VAL A 9 0.93 -2.85 -2.73
C VAL A 9 0.37 -1.43 -2.92
N LEU A 10 0.54 -0.57 -1.91
CA LEU A 10 0.11 0.83 -1.97
C LEU A 10 0.81 1.61 -3.09
N ASN A 11 2.04 1.23 -3.43
CA ASN A 11 2.83 1.88 -4.47
C ASN A 11 2.59 1.34 -5.89
N ARG A 12 1.89 0.20 -6.04
CA ARG A 12 1.67 -0.42 -7.37
C ARG A 12 1.10 0.49 -8.45
N PRO A 13 0.14 1.39 -8.17
CA PRO A 13 -0.35 2.33 -9.20
C PRO A 13 0.73 3.25 -9.78
N PHE A 14 1.83 3.47 -9.07
CA PHE A 14 2.92 4.37 -9.46
C PHE A 14 4.10 3.64 -10.14
N ASP A 15 4.11 2.30 -10.11
CA ASP A 15 5.10 1.50 -10.81
C ASP A 15 4.91 1.57 -12.34
N ASN A 16 5.87 1.05 -13.11
CA ASN A 16 5.83 1.05 -14.58
C ASN A 16 4.66 0.20 -15.13
N GLN A 17 3.56 0.88 -15.44
CA GLN A 17 2.31 0.29 -15.95
C GLN A 17 2.43 -0.35 -17.34
N ARG A 18 3.56 -0.19 -18.06
CA ARG A 18 3.81 -0.91 -19.31
C ARG A 18 4.05 -2.41 -19.08
N GLN A 19 4.33 -2.83 -17.84
CA GLN A 19 4.47 -4.23 -17.49
C GLN A 19 3.09 -4.84 -17.22
N PRO A 20 2.64 -5.85 -18.00
CA PRO A 20 1.29 -6.41 -17.85
C PRO A 20 0.98 -6.93 -16.44
N ARG A 21 1.99 -7.51 -15.77
CA ARG A 21 1.88 -7.96 -14.38
C ARG A 21 1.53 -6.81 -13.43
N ILE A 22 2.26 -5.70 -13.53
CA ILE A 22 2.08 -4.54 -12.64
C ILE A 22 0.70 -3.95 -12.86
N TRP A 23 0.28 -3.84 -14.13
CA TRP A 23 -1.05 -3.36 -14.48
C TRP A 23 -2.18 -4.23 -13.85
N LEU A 24 -2.06 -5.56 -13.93
CA LEU A 24 -3.02 -6.47 -13.31
C LEU A 24 -3.02 -6.38 -11.77
N GLU A 25 -1.84 -6.24 -11.16
CA GLU A 25 -1.72 -6.03 -9.71
C GLU A 25 -2.38 -4.71 -9.29
N THR A 26 -2.20 -3.63 -10.07
CA THR A 26 -2.86 -2.34 -9.85
C THR A 26 -4.39 -2.44 -9.95
N LEU A 27 -4.92 -3.14 -10.96
CA LEU A 27 -6.37 -3.37 -11.07
C LEU A 27 -6.91 -4.18 -9.89
N SER A 28 -6.19 -5.21 -9.48
CA SER A 28 -6.57 -6.02 -8.32
C SER A 28 -6.60 -5.17 -7.04
N PHE A 29 -5.62 -4.29 -6.88
CA PHE A 29 -5.59 -3.32 -5.78
C PHE A 29 -6.79 -2.36 -5.83
N SER A 30 -7.18 -1.85 -7.00
CA SER A 30 -8.39 -1.02 -7.13
C SER A 30 -9.66 -1.75 -6.68
N LEU A 31 -9.81 -3.04 -6.98
CA LEU A 31 -10.94 -3.84 -6.48
C LEU A 31 -10.95 -3.96 -4.96
N VAL A 32 -9.77 -4.15 -4.35
CA VAL A 32 -9.64 -4.17 -2.89
C VAL A 32 -10.05 -2.82 -2.28
N LEU A 33 -9.69 -1.70 -2.92
CA LEU A 33 -10.14 -0.37 -2.47
C LEU A 33 -11.67 -0.23 -2.54
N THR A 34 -12.32 -0.71 -3.62
CA THR A 34 -13.79 -0.68 -3.72
C THR A 34 -14.46 -1.45 -2.58
N LEU A 35 -13.91 -2.61 -2.18
CA LEU A 35 -14.41 -3.37 -1.04
C LEU A 35 -14.22 -2.62 0.30
N ILE A 36 -13.15 -1.84 0.42
CA ILE A 36 -12.92 -1.00 1.60
C ILE A 36 -13.91 0.17 1.63
N GLU A 37 -14.13 0.83 0.50
CA GLU A 37 -15.09 1.93 0.37
C GLU A 37 -16.54 1.50 0.61
N ALA A 38 -16.90 0.29 0.17
CA ALA A 38 -18.21 -0.31 0.43
C ALA A 38 -18.42 -0.72 1.91
N GLY A 39 -17.35 -0.75 2.72
CA GLY A 39 -17.40 -1.16 4.13
C GLY A 39 -17.30 -2.68 4.35
N ASP A 40 -17.20 -3.48 3.29
CA ASP A 40 -17.05 -4.95 3.36
C ASP A 40 -15.68 -5.36 3.91
N ALA A 41 -14.67 -4.50 3.71
CA ALA A 41 -13.35 -4.62 4.29
C ALA A 41 -12.95 -3.36 5.06
N LYS A 42 -12.14 -3.55 6.11
CA LYS A 42 -11.56 -2.46 6.89
C LYS A 42 -10.05 -2.51 6.75
N LEU A 43 -9.48 -1.44 6.22
CA LEU A 43 -8.04 -1.26 6.14
C LEU A 43 -7.46 -1.00 7.53
N ILE A 44 -6.44 -1.77 7.89
CA ILE A 44 -5.63 -1.57 9.08
C ILE A 44 -4.26 -1.07 8.63
N ARG A 45 -3.80 0.03 9.24
CA ARG A 45 -2.44 0.53 9.09
C ARG A 45 -1.66 0.19 10.35
N SER A 46 -0.46 -0.35 10.20
CA SER A 46 0.42 -0.60 11.33
C SER A 46 1.27 0.66 11.62
N PRO A 47 1.41 1.07 12.89
CA PRO A 47 2.36 2.11 13.31
C PRO A 47 3.83 1.70 13.14
N ILE A 48 4.12 0.47 12.71
CA ILE A 48 5.48 0.02 12.35
C ILE A 48 6.08 0.85 11.22
N HIS A 49 5.26 1.37 10.30
CA HIS A 49 5.71 2.31 9.26
C HIS A 49 6.35 3.58 9.86
N ASP A 50 5.81 4.09 10.98
CA ASP A 50 6.35 5.26 11.67
C ASP A 50 7.65 4.90 12.41
N LEU A 51 7.73 3.69 12.98
CA LEU A 51 8.94 3.18 13.64
C LEU A 51 10.09 2.95 12.66
N GLU A 52 9.84 2.39 11.47
CA GLU A 52 10.87 2.19 10.43
C GLU A 52 11.36 3.52 9.85
N ASN A 53 10.47 4.49 9.63
CA ASN A 53 10.85 5.85 9.26
C ASN A 53 11.69 6.54 10.35
N SER A 54 11.37 6.33 11.63
CA SER A 54 12.14 6.91 12.74
C SER A 54 13.58 6.39 12.83
N ARG A 55 13.83 5.16 12.36
CA ARG A 55 15.15 4.49 12.40
C ARG A 55 15.93 4.60 11.08
N ASN A 56 15.45 5.41 10.13
CA ASN A 56 16.12 5.56 8.85
C ASN A 56 17.54 6.15 9.04
N PRO A 57 18.63 5.53 8.54
CA PRO A 57 19.99 6.03 8.72
C PRO A 57 20.22 7.38 8.01
N PHE A 58 19.34 7.75 7.07
CA PHE A 58 19.38 9.05 6.40
C PHE A 58 18.45 10.05 7.10
N PRO A 59 18.98 11.12 7.72
CA PRO A 59 18.18 12.07 8.49
C PRO A 59 17.09 12.77 7.67
N VAL A 60 17.35 13.00 6.38
CA VAL A 60 16.40 13.61 5.43
C VAL A 60 15.12 12.78 5.21
N ARG A 61 15.15 11.48 5.55
CA ARG A 61 14.05 10.54 5.33
C ARG A 61 13.35 10.13 6.63
N ARG A 62 13.76 10.70 7.77
CA ARG A 62 13.00 10.60 9.02
C ARG A 62 11.88 11.65 8.96
N ARG A 63 10.65 11.23 8.72
CA ARG A 63 9.45 12.03 8.99
C ARG A 63 8.64 11.33 10.05
#